data_AF-A0A0D3FQH7-F1
#
_entry.id   AF-A0A0D3FQH7-F1
#
_cell.length_a   1.000
_cell.length_b   1.000
_cell.length_c   1.000
_cell.angle_alpha   90.00
_cell.angle_beta   90.00
_cell.angle_gamma   90.00
#
_symmetry.space_group_name_H-M   'P 1'
#
loop_
_entity.id
_entity.type
_entity.pdbx_description
1 polymer ?
#
loop_
_entity_poly.entity_id
_entity_poly.type
_entity_poly.pdbx_seq_one_letter_code
_entity_poly.pdbx_strand_id
1 'polypeptide(L)'
;MAAAATSPSAASSSGGSGGNTAEGEMAAASAACACPICLDSFLDEAYLDTCFHSFCYKCICQWVKIVSTKHAEPLSSVQCPLCKTVNVSIIHGFNGESFERHYINQDPRKRHLSDAHDLITQFYSIRDIIGNTSSVQQFWKQRKYLRKNIWLQTWLRQEIQALTRDENVDAIIYHIHGVIESFMKRQEKGHASKMAPPEKRREEFKSLLMEAARPFLLGQTERFVAEVELFLVSHLNIDAYSRLRVQRLKESTSHVSREQDVLPQDRSLEDHYLYFLGDETDCNDEI
;
A
#
# COMPACT_ATOMS: atom_id res chain seq x y z
N MET A 1 6.47 21.47 47.77
CA MET A 1 5.72 21.40 49.04
C MET A 1 4.48 20.56 48.78
N ALA A 2 4.27 19.56 49.63
CA ALA A 2 3.16 18.60 49.56
C ALA A 2 1.94 19.08 50.37
N ALA A 3 0.74 18.66 49.96
CA ALA A 3 -0.46 18.40 50.78
C ALA A 3 -1.55 17.90 49.80
N ALA A 4 -2.07 16.66 49.81
CA ALA A 4 -2.72 15.85 50.85
C ALA A 4 -4.18 16.29 51.18
N ALA A 5 -5.09 15.55 50.55
CA ALA A 5 -6.45 15.10 50.92
C ALA A 5 -7.29 15.79 52.01
N THR A 6 -8.58 15.97 51.70
CA THR A 6 -9.70 15.80 52.64
C THR A 6 -10.98 15.40 51.90
N SER A 7 -11.57 14.27 52.30
CA SER A 7 -12.97 13.88 52.05
C SER A 7 -13.89 14.48 53.12
N PRO A 8 -15.21 14.52 52.87
CA PRO A 8 -16.13 13.95 53.87
C PRO A 8 -17.25 13.08 53.27
N SER A 9 -17.76 12.20 54.13
CA SER A 9 -18.75 11.14 53.88
C SER A 9 -20.20 11.62 53.78
N ALA A 10 -20.93 10.91 52.90
CA ALA A 10 -22.31 10.41 52.96
C ALA A 10 -23.41 11.18 53.71
N ALA A 11 -24.48 11.50 52.96
CA ALA A 11 -25.85 11.42 53.45
C ALA A 11 -26.72 10.72 52.39
N SER A 12 -27.37 9.64 52.80
CA SER A 12 -28.35 8.86 52.03
C SER A 12 -29.74 9.48 52.14
N SER A 13 -30.43 9.61 51.00
CA SER A 13 -31.89 9.66 50.96
C SER A 13 -32.40 8.98 49.69
N SER A 14 -33.00 7.82 49.89
CA SER A 14 -33.78 7.04 48.94
C SER A 14 -35.11 7.70 48.59
N GLY A 15 -35.53 7.62 47.33
CA GLY A 15 -36.94 7.75 46.96
C GLY A 15 -37.20 8.00 45.49
N GLY A 16 -37.78 7.03 44.80
CA GLY A 16 -38.72 7.30 43.69
C GLY A 16 -38.28 6.90 42.28
N SER A 17 -38.52 5.62 41.95
CA SER A 17 -39.18 5.10 40.74
C SER A 17 -39.23 5.95 39.45
N GLY A 18 -38.80 5.34 38.33
CA GLY A 18 -39.18 5.77 36.98
C GLY A 18 -38.18 5.27 35.95
N GLY A 19 -38.51 4.18 35.25
CA GLY A 19 -37.66 3.54 34.24
C GLY A 19 -37.41 4.38 32.98
N ASN A 20 -36.48 3.86 32.17
CA ASN A 20 -36.14 4.23 30.78
C ASN A 20 -34.93 5.16 30.59
N THR A 21 -33.76 4.82 31.13
CA THR A 21 -32.48 5.49 30.77
C THR A 21 -31.47 4.60 30.02
N ALA A 22 -31.68 3.28 29.93
CA ALA A 22 -30.71 2.38 29.29
C ALA A 22 -30.79 2.36 27.74
N GLU A 23 -31.94 2.68 27.14
CA GLU A 23 -32.12 2.66 25.68
C GLU A 23 -31.53 3.91 25.00
N GLY A 24 -31.50 5.05 25.71
CA GLY A 24 -30.97 6.32 25.20
C GLY A 24 -29.44 6.38 25.17
N GLU A 25 -28.76 5.75 26.14
CA GLU A 25 -27.29 5.69 26.19
C GLU A 25 -26.70 4.74 25.13
N MET A 26 -27.37 3.61 24.85
CA MET A 26 -26.96 2.67 23.79
C MET A 26 -27.18 3.26 22.39
N ALA A 27 -28.28 4.00 22.18
CA ALA A 27 -28.57 4.68 20.91
C ALA A 27 -27.65 5.90 20.66
N ALA A 28 -27.25 6.62 21.71
CA ALA A 28 -26.28 7.71 21.60
C ALA A 28 -24.86 7.20 21.30
N ALA A 29 -24.46 6.05 21.88
CA ALA A 29 -23.21 5.38 21.55
C ALA A 29 -23.21 4.79 20.12
N SER A 30 -24.36 4.32 19.61
CA SER A 30 -24.46 3.83 18.23
C SER A 30 -24.44 4.95 17.19
N ALA A 31 -24.96 6.15 17.52
CA ALA A 31 -24.92 7.31 16.62
C ALA A 31 -23.50 7.87 16.43
N ALA A 32 -22.61 7.70 17.41
CA ALA A 32 -21.19 8.04 17.29
C ALA A 32 -20.41 7.08 16.37
N CYS A 33 -21.00 5.92 16.03
CA CYS A 33 -20.41 4.89 15.17
C CYS A 33 -21.10 4.79 13.80
N ALA A 34 -21.90 5.79 13.42
CA ALA A 34 -22.62 5.83 12.15
C ALA A 34 -22.04 6.91 11.22
N CYS A 35 -22.06 6.63 9.92
CA CYS A 35 -21.64 7.59 8.92
C CYS A 35 -22.61 8.79 8.89
N PRO A 36 -22.12 10.03 9.00
CA PRO A 36 -23.00 11.21 9.00
C PRO A 36 -23.73 11.49 7.68
N ILE A 37 -23.37 10.79 6.59
CA ILE A 37 -24.00 10.97 5.27
C ILE A 37 -25.12 9.95 5.06
N CYS A 38 -24.84 8.65 5.23
CA CYS A 38 -25.85 7.59 5.02
C CYS A 38 -26.58 7.18 6.30
N LEU A 39 -26.10 7.60 7.47
CA LEU A 39 -26.64 7.27 8.80
C LEU A 39 -26.55 5.77 9.17
N ASP A 40 -25.88 4.96 8.36
CA ASP A 40 -25.57 3.55 8.62
C ASP A 40 -24.16 3.36 9.19
N SER A 41 -23.83 2.14 9.61
CA SER A 41 -22.46 1.75 9.97
C SER A 41 -21.47 2.04 8.84
N PHE A 42 -20.23 2.38 9.20
CA PHE A 42 -19.16 2.66 8.23
C PHE A 42 -18.87 1.45 7.32
N LEU A 43 -18.89 1.68 6.02
CA LEU A 43 -18.38 0.79 4.98
C LEU A 43 -17.21 1.47 4.29
N ASP A 44 -16.02 0.84 4.37
CA ASP A 44 -14.74 1.42 3.92
C ASP A 44 -14.54 2.83 4.50
N GLU A 45 -14.20 2.88 5.79
CA GLU A 45 -14.11 4.14 6.52
C GLU A 45 -13.04 5.05 5.92
N ALA A 46 -13.43 6.28 5.63
CA ALA A 46 -12.63 7.29 4.98
C ALA A 46 -12.63 8.59 5.77
N TYR A 47 -11.52 9.31 5.69
CA TYR A 47 -11.23 10.51 6.47
C TYR A 47 -10.88 11.66 5.54
N LEU A 48 -11.34 12.87 5.86
CA LEU A 48 -10.86 14.07 5.18
C LEU A 48 -9.52 14.52 5.76
N ASP A 49 -8.58 14.92 4.91
CA ASP A 49 -7.17 15.10 5.28
C ASP A 49 -6.85 16.19 6.30
N THR A 50 -7.66 17.25 6.38
CA THR A 50 -7.39 18.42 7.23
C THR A 50 -8.15 18.33 8.55
N CYS A 51 -9.41 17.89 8.51
CA CYS A 51 -10.27 17.82 9.70
C CYS A 51 -10.44 16.41 10.29
N PHE A 52 -10.02 15.36 9.59
CA PHE A 52 -10.12 13.95 10.01
C PHE A 52 -11.51 13.46 10.42
N HIS A 53 -12.58 14.15 10.02
CA HIS A 53 -13.93 13.61 10.16
C HIS A 53 -14.12 12.40 9.25
N SER A 54 -14.76 11.35 9.78
CA SER A 54 -14.95 10.08 9.10
C SER A 54 -16.31 9.96 8.40
N PHE A 55 -16.31 9.24 7.28
CA PHE A 55 -17.47 8.93 6.44
C PHE A 55 -17.25 7.55 5.78
N CYS A 56 -18.28 6.94 5.20
CA CYS A 56 -18.05 5.87 4.23
C CYS A 56 -17.35 6.44 2.99
N TYR A 57 -16.34 5.75 2.44
CA TYR A 57 -15.58 6.21 1.27
C TYR A 57 -16.49 6.57 0.09
N LYS A 58 -17.47 5.71 -0.22
CA LYS A 58 -18.45 5.96 -1.28
C LYS A 58 -19.30 7.21 -1.02
N CYS A 59 -19.70 7.43 0.23
CA CYS A 59 -20.53 8.57 0.62
C CYS A 59 -19.80 9.90 0.42
N ILE A 60 -18.55 9.99 0.90
CA ILE A 60 -17.77 11.23 0.75
C ILE A 60 -17.37 11.46 -0.71
N CYS A 61 -17.09 10.41 -1.49
CA CYS A 61 -16.85 10.54 -2.93
C CYS A 61 -18.08 11.07 -3.69
N GLN A 62 -19.28 10.58 -3.36
CA GLN A 62 -20.52 11.07 -3.96
C GLN A 62 -20.77 12.54 -3.58
N TRP A 63 -20.50 12.91 -2.32
CA TRP A 63 -20.58 14.30 -1.88
C TRP A 63 -19.68 15.21 -2.73
N VAL A 64 -18.40 14.85 -2.90
CA VAL A 64 -17.47 15.59 -3.77
C VAL A 64 -18.04 15.73 -5.17
N LYS A 65 -18.53 14.64 -5.77
CA LYS A 65 -19.13 14.65 -7.12
C LYS A 65 -20.32 15.61 -7.23
N ILE A 66 -21.22 15.63 -6.23
CA ILE A 66 -22.37 16.54 -6.20
C ILE A 66 -21.95 18.00 -6.02
N VAL A 67 -20.89 18.26 -5.26
CA VAL A 67 -20.36 19.63 -5.13
C VAL A 67 -19.71 20.03 -6.46
N SER A 68 -18.94 19.15 -7.12
CA SER A 68 -18.32 19.41 -8.42
C SER A 68 -19.31 19.82 -9.50
N THR A 69 -20.52 19.23 -9.55
CA THR A 69 -21.51 19.58 -10.58
C THR A 69 -22.06 21.00 -10.44
N LYS A 70 -21.87 21.66 -9.30
CA LYS A 70 -22.29 23.05 -9.05
C LYS A 70 -21.24 24.07 -9.47
N HIS A 71 -20.04 23.65 -9.80
CA HIS A 71 -18.94 24.51 -10.22
C HIS A 71 -18.61 24.28 -11.70
N ALA A 72 -18.32 25.36 -12.43
CA ALA A 72 -17.97 25.30 -13.85
C ALA A 72 -16.55 24.74 -14.09
N GLU A 73 -15.67 24.89 -13.10
CA GLU A 73 -14.28 24.45 -13.13
C GLU A 73 -14.05 23.21 -12.25
N PRO A 74 -13.05 22.36 -12.55
CA PRO A 74 -12.66 21.24 -11.71
C PRO A 74 -12.34 21.70 -10.29
N LEU A 75 -12.94 21.05 -9.29
CA LEU A 75 -12.66 21.36 -7.88
C LEU A 75 -11.25 20.89 -7.51
N SER A 76 -10.44 21.81 -6.97
CA SER A 76 -9.15 21.47 -6.36
C SER A 76 -9.27 21.10 -4.87
N SER A 77 -10.43 21.35 -4.26
CA SER A 77 -10.71 21.11 -2.85
C SER A 77 -12.22 20.98 -2.58
N VAL A 78 -12.59 20.44 -1.40
CA VAL A 78 -13.98 20.32 -0.96
C VAL A 78 -14.14 20.76 0.49
N GLN A 79 -15.29 21.34 0.82
CA GLN A 79 -15.66 21.61 2.21
C GLN A 79 -16.24 20.36 2.88
N CYS A 80 -15.80 20.09 4.11
CA CYS A 80 -16.30 19.01 4.94
C CYS A 80 -17.83 19.17 5.18
N PRO A 81 -18.64 18.11 5.00
CA PRO A 81 -20.08 18.17 5.28
C PRO A 81 -20.39 18.62 6.72
N LEU A 82 -19.58 18.19 7.69
CA LEU A 82 -19.77 18.44 9.12
C LEU A 82 -19.29 19.82 9.57
N CYS A 83 -18.00 20.11 9.37
CA CYS A 83 -17.35 21.29 9.96
C CYS A 83 -17.02 22.39 8.96
N LYS A 84 -17.31 22.18 7.67
CA LYS A 84 -17.02 23.11 6.56
C LYS A 84 -15.54 23.42 6.31
N THR A 85 -14.61 22.84 7.06
CA THR A 85 -13.17 22.91 6.78
C THR A 85 -12.87 22.47 5.35
N VAL A 86 -11.99 23.20 4.67
CA VAL A 86 -11.53 22.88 3.31
C VAL A 86 -10.52 21.74 3.38
N ASN A 87 -10.66 20.76 2.50
CA ASN A 87 -9.80 19.59 2.40
C ASN A 87 -9.39 19.39 0.93
N VAL A 88 -8.19 18.87 0.69
CA VAL A 88 -7.66 18.64 -0.67
C VAL A 88 -7.61 17.17 -1.06
N SER A 89 -7.76 16.28 -0.08
CA SER A 89 -7.77 14.83 -0.28
C SER A 89 -8.65 14.07 0.73
N ILE A 90 -9.01 12.85 0.32
CA ILE A 90 -9.73 11.84 1.12
C ILE A 90 -8.75 10.68 1.36
N ILE A 91 -8.63 10.23 2.60
CA ILE A 91 -7.79 9.10 3.01
C ILE A 91 -8.72 7.91 3.28
N HIS A 92 -8.45 6.73 2.73
CA HIS A 92 -9.28 5.51 2.90
C HIS A 92 -8.44 4.23 2.79
N GLY A 93 -9.07 3.05 2.89
CA GLY A 93 -8.40 1.77 2.69
C GLY A 93 -7.31 1.45 3.73
N PHE A 94 -7.45 1.97 4.95
CA PHE A 94 -6.46 1.74 6.00
C PHE A 94 -6.49 0.28 6.48
N ASN A 95 -5.36 -0.42 6.37
CA ASN A 95 -5.22 -1.83 6.75
C ASN A 95 -4.33 -2.05 8.00
N GLY A 96 -3.96 -0.97 8.70
CA GLY A 96 -3.03 -1.00 9.84
C GLY A 96 -1.60 -0.58 9.50
N GLU A 97 -1.18 -0.74 8.24
CA GLU A 97 0.20 -0.48 7.80
C GLU A 97 0.29 0.56 6.67
N SER A 98 -0.75 0.63 5.83
CA SER A 98 -0.86 1.55 4.70
C SER A 98 -2.26 2.14 4.58
N PHE A 99 -2.37 3.26 3.85
CA PHE A 99 -3.63 3.89 3.46
C PHE A 99 -3.54 4.37 2.02
N GLU A 100 -4.70 4.55 1.38
CA GLU A 100 -4.82 5.19 0.07
C GLU A 100 -5.23 6.65 0.23
N ARG A 101 -4.71 7.52 -0.64
CA ARG A 101 -5.04 8.95 -0.66
C ARG A 101 -5.59 9.37 -2.01
N HIS A 102 -6.85 9.76 -2.01
CA HIS A 102 -7.60 10.29 -3.14
C HIS A 102 -7.55 11.82 -3.12
N TYR A 103 -6.76 12.45 -3.98
CA TYR A 103 -6.77 13.91 -4.13
C TYR A 103 -7.96 14.39 -4.97
N ILE A 104 -8.62 15.46 -4.56
CA ILE A 104 -9.85 15.96 -5.19
C ILE A 104 -9.56 16.58 -6.57
N ASN A 105 -8.38 17.19 -6.73
CA ASN A 105 -7.91 17.78 -7.99
C ASN A 105 -7.42 16.74 -9.02
N GLN A 106 -7.43 15.44 -8.70
CA GLN A 106 -7.00 14.43 -9.66
C GLN A 106 -8.16 14.12 -10.60
N ASP A 107 -8.03 14.53 -11.86
CA ASP A 107 -8.85 14.01 -12.96
C ASP A 107 -8.78 12.47 -12.89
N PRO A 108 -9.93 11.76 -12.86
CA PRO A 108 -9.95 10.31 -12.97
C PRO A 108 -9.11 9.77 -14.15
N ARG A 109 -8.91 10.57 -15.20
CA ARG A 109 -8.04 10.24 -16.34
C ARG A 109 -6.54 10.27 -16.03
N LYS A 110 -6.10 11.00 -14.99
CA LYS A 110 -4.71 11.00 -14.49
C LYS A 110 -4.45 9.90 -13.45
N ARG A 111 -5.46 9.07 -13.15
CA ARG A 111 -5.30 7.84 -12.37
C ARG A 111 -4.96 6.63 -13.23
N HIS A 112 -4.79 6.82 -14.53
CA HIS A 112 -4.51 5.71 -15.44
C HIS A 112 -3.03 5.29 -15.34
N LEU A 113 -2.58 4.98 -14.13
CA LEU A 113 -1.65 3.88 -14.01
C LEU A 113 -2.40 2.65 -14.53
N SER A 114 -1.88 2.05 -15.59
CA SER A 114 -2.52 0.97 -16.34
C SER A 114 -3.00 -0.17 -15.43
N ASP A 115 -3.90 -1.02 -15.95
CA ASP A 115 -4.35 -2.26 -15.28
C ASP A 115 -3.18 -3.13 -14.77
N ALA A 116 -1.97 -2.96 -15.33
CA ALA A 116 -0.73 -3.58 -14.84
C ALA A 116 -0.30 -3.08 -13.44
N HIS A 117 -0.47 -1.79 -13.12
CA HIS A 117 -0.12 -1.23 -11.81
C HIS A 117 -1.09 -1.66 -10.71
N ASP A 118 -2.37 -1.86 -11.06
CA ASP A 118 -3.35 -2.46 -10.15
C ASP A 118 -2.97 -3.90 -9.81
N LEU A 119 -2.55 -4.67 -10.80
CA LEU A 119 -2.03 -6.02 -10.59
C LEU A 119 -0.76 -6.02 -9.71
N ILE A 120 0.17 -5.09 -9.95
CA ILE A 120 1.36 -4.96 -9.10
C ILE A 120 0.95 -4.67 -7.66
N THR A 121 0.03 -3.74 -7.43
CA THR A 121 -0.47 -3.41 -6.08
C THR A 121 -1.04 -4.66 -5.39
N GLN A 122 -1.78 -5.50 -6.12
CA GLN A 122 -2.31 -6.76 -5.57
C GLN A 122 -1.21 -7.70 -5.06
N PHE A 123 -0.06 -7.79 -5.73
CA PHE A 123 1.06 -8.63 -5.27
C PHE A 123 1.63 -8.23 -3.90
N TYR A 124 1.44 -6.97 -3.48
CA TYR A 124 1.87 -6.47 -2.16
C TYR A 124 0.82 -6.68 -1.08
N SER A 125 -0.46 -6.76 -1.47
CA SER A 125 -1.57 -7.05 -0.55
C SER A 125 -1.68 -8.53 -0.20
N ILE A 126 -1.13 -9.43 -1.03
CA ILE A 126 -1.16 -10.88 -0.78
C ILE A 126 -0.11 -11.25 0.27
N ARG A 127 -0.57 -11.78 1.41
CA ARG A 127 0.27 -12.22 2.53
C ARG A 127 1.09 -13.47 2.13
N ASP A 128 2.33 -13.49 2.59
CA ASP A 128 3.48 -14.28 2.09
C ASP A 128 3.22 -15.62 1.38
N ILE A 129 3.83 -15.74 0.20
CA ILE A 129 4.13 -17.01 -0.45
C ILE A 129 5.62 -17.21 -0.29
N ILE A 130 5.97 -18.25 0.47
CA ILE A 130 7.35 -18.62 0.82
C ILE A 130 8.22 -18.58 -0.44
N GLY A 131 9.09 -17.56 -0.53
CA GLY A 131 10.13 -17.51 -1.54
C GLY A 131 11.06 -18.70 -1.36
N ASN A 132 11.62 -19.23 -2.46
CA ASN A 132 12.55 -20.35 -2.40
C ASN A 132 13.84 -19.95 -1.64
N THR A 133 13.86 -20.19 -0.33
CA THR A 133 14.96 -19.84 0.59
C THR A 133 16.30 -20.40 0.12
N SER A 134 16.30 -21.54 -0.57
CA SER A 134 17.52 -22.18 -1.09
C SER A 134 18.17 -21.38 -2.22
N SER A 135 17.38 -20.84 -3.15
CA SER A 135 17.86 -20.02 -4.27
C SER A 135 18.45 -18.69 -3.77
N VAL A 136 17.80 -18.07 -2.78
CA VAL A 136 18.28 -16.84 -2.14
C VAL A 136 19.64 -17.08 -1.48
N GLN A 137 19.77 -18.13 -0.66
CA GLN A 137 21.05 -18.45 -0.02
C GLN A 137 22.16 -18.70 -1.05
N GLN A 138 21.86 -19.44 -2.13
CA GLN A 138 22.84 -19.74 -3.17
C GLN A 138 23.30 -18.48 -3.91
N PHE A 139 22.39 -17.54 -4.20
CA PHE A 139 22.69 -16.27 -4.86
C PHE A 139 23.71 -15.43 -4.08
N TRP A 140 23.52 -15.27 -2.77
CA TRP A 140 24.41 -14.52 -1.89
C TRP A 140 25.77 -15.21 -1.71
N LYS A 141 25.77 -16.55 -1.57
CA LYS A 141 27.00 -17.35 -1.49
C LYS A 141 27.85 -17.22 -2.76
N GLN A 142 27.21 -17.28 -3.93
CA GLN A 142 27.88 -17.21 -5.23
C GLN A 142 28.20 -15.78 -5.71
N ARG A 143 27.88 -14.75 -4.92
CA ARG A 143 28.07 -13.32 -5.26
C ARG A 143 27.43 -12.93 -6.60
N LYS A 144 26.31 -13.57 -6.96
CA LYS A 144 25.61 -13.33 -8.23
C LYS A 144 25.05 -11.91 -8.35
N TYR A 145 24.85 -11.22 -7.22
CA TYR A 145 24.47 -9.81 -7.13
C TYR A 145 25.46 -8.83 -7.77
N LEU A 146 26.71 -9.24 -8.03
CA LEU A 146 27.69 -8.41 -8.74
C LEU A 146 27.42 -8.33 -10.25
N ARG A 147 26.57 -9.22 -10.79
CA ARG A 147 26.16 -9.17 -12.18
C ARG A 147 25.21 -8.00 -12.38
N LYS A 148 25.42 -7.24 -13.45
CA LYS A 148 24.50 -6.16 -13.84
C LYS A 148 23.12 -6.72 -14.16
N ASN A 149 22.08 -6.09 -13.63
CA ASN A 149 20.70 -6.35 -14.01
C ASN A 149 20.16 -5.11 -14.73
N ILE A 150 20.11 -5.18 -16.07
CA ILE A 150 19.66 -4.07 -16.92
C ILE A 150 18.17 -3.72 -16.73
N TRP A 151 17.40 -4.65 -16.19
CA TRP A 151 15.96 -4.49 -15.96
C TRP A 151 15.64 -3.88 -14.60
N LEU A 152 16.62 -3.76 -13.70
CA LEU A 152 16.39 -3.33 -12.32
C LEU A 152 15.77 -1.93 -12.26
N GLN A 153 16.29 -0.97 -13.02
CA GLN A 153 15.77 0.40 -12.98
C GLN A 153 14.32 0.46 -13.50
N THR A 154 14.03 -0.19 -14.63
CA THR A 154 12.69 -0.24 -15.22
C THR A 154 11.70 -0.99 -14.32
N TRP A 155 12.14 -2.08 -13.71
CA TRP A 155 11.35 -2.81 -12.72
C TRP A 155 11.05 -1.95 -11.50
N LEU A 156 12.06 -1.31 -10.90
CA LEU A 156 11.88 -0.38 -9.77
C LEU A 156 10.88 0.74 -10.10
N ARG A 157 10.91 1.26 -11.33
CA ARG A 157 9.95 2.27 -11.80
C ARG A 157 8.51 1.76 -11.69
N GLN A 158 8.20 0.63 -12.31
CA GLN A 158 6.83 0.06 -12.30
C GLN A 158 6.34 -0.21 -10.87
N GLU A 159 7.21 -0.75 -10.01
CA GLU A 159 6.85 -1.07 -8.63
C GLU A 159 6.63 0.19 -7.81
N ILE A 160 7.51 1.19 -7.89
CA ILE A 160 7.35 2.44 -7.13
C ILE A 160 6.14 3.23 -7.63
N GLN A 161 5.87 3.27 -8.93
CA GLN A 161 4.66 3.87 -9.49
C GLN A 161 3.39 3.21 -8.93
N ALA A 162 3.36 1.87 -8.90
CA ALA A 162 2.22 1.13 -8.36
C ALA A 162 2.01 1.40 -6.85
N LEU A 163 3.08 1.36 -6.05
CA LEU A 163 2.99 1.51 -4.60
C LEU A 163 2.69 2.95 -4.15
N THR A 164 3.16 3.95 -4.90
CA THR A 164 2.96 5.38 -4.57
C THR A 164 1.73 5.98 -5.26
N ARG A 165 1.23 5.32 -6.31
CA ARG A 165 0.20 5.84 -7.21
C ARG A 165 0.59 7.19 -7.83
N ASP A 166 1.88 7.40 -8.06
CA ASP A 166 2.46 8.60 -8.66
C ASP A 166 3.22 8.25 -9.95
N GLU A 167 3.06 9.05 -11.00
CA GLU A 167 3.81 8.89 -12.25
C GLU A 167 5.25 9.40 -12.11
N ASN A 168 5.44 10.48 -11.34
CA ASN A 168 6.72 11.18 -11.19
C ASN A 168 7.54 10.61 -10.02
N VAL A 169 8.18 9.49 -10.27
CA VAL A 169 8.95 8.73 -9.26
C VAL A 169 10.46 8.74 -9.51
N ASP A 170 10.95 9.52 -10.48
CA ASP A 170 12.35 9.48 -10.93
C ASP A 170 13.34 9.70 -9.80
N ALA A 171 13.11 10.70 -8.95
CA ALA A 171 13.99 10.98 -7.80
C ALA A 171 14.07 9.78 -6.83
N ILE A 172 12.95 9.11 -6.59
CA ILE A 172 12.87 7.93 -5.71
C ILE A 172 13.60 6.75 -6.36
N ILE A 173 13.38 6.51 -7.65
CA ILE A 173 14.05 5.45 -8.42
C ILE A 173 15.57 5.65 -8.39
N TYR A 174 16.05 6.85 -8.73
CA TYR A 174 17.50 7.11 -8.77
C TYR A 174 18.15 6.98 -7.39
N HIS A 175 17.46 7.40 -6.33
CA HIS A 175 17.94 7.22 -4.97
C HIS A 175 18.08 5.72 -4.62
N ILE A 176 17.01 4.95 -4.79
CA ILE A 176 16.99 3.52 -4.44
C ILE A 176 17.96 2.72 -5.32
N HIS A 177 17.93 2.93 -6.64
CA HIS A 177 18.83 2.30 -7.58
C HIS A 177 20.30 2.62 -7.26
N GLY A 178 20.60 3.89 -6.96
CA GLY A 178 21.94 4.33 -6.58
C GLY A 178 22.44 3.69 -5.28
N VAL A 179 21.57 3.48 -4.29
CA VAL A 179 21.90 2.74 -3.06
C VAL A 179 22.28 1.29 -3.38
N ILE A 180 21.49 0.61 -4.24
CA ILE A 180 21.77 -0.76 -4.68
C ILE A 180 23.12 -0.82 -5.41
N GLU A 181 23.33 0.02 -6.42
CA GLU A 181 24.58 0.04 -7.21
C GLU A 181 25.80 0.37 -6.36
N SER A 182 25.69 1.36 -5.46
CA SER A 182 26.76 1.74 -4.54
C SER A 182 27.12 0.59 -3.60
N PHE A 183 26.13 -0.14 -3.09
CA PHE A 183 26.37 -1.36 -2.33
C PHE A 183 27.12 -2.40 -3.17
N MET A 184 26.65 -2.73 -4.38
CA MET A 184 27.30 -3.73 -5.24
C MET A 184 28.75 -3.34 -5.58
N LYS A 185 29.00 -2.07 -5.91
CA LYS A 185 30.33 -1.54 -6.24
C LYS A 185 31.30 -1.55 -5.05
N ARG A 186 30.81 -1.29 -3.82
CA ARG A 186 31.63 -1.42 -2.59
C ARG A 186 32.05 -2.87 -2.36
N GLN A 187 31.16 -3.83 -2.64
CA GLN A 187 31.44 -5.26 -2.48
C GLN A 187 32.42 -5.80 -3.53
N GLU A 188 32.47 -5.19 -4.72
CA GLU A 188 33.45 -5.51 -5.76
C GLU A 188 34.87 -5.05 -5.37
N LYS A 189 34.99 -3.83 -4.81
CA LYS A 189 36.28 -3.22 -4.41
C LYS A 189 36.84 -3.72 -3.08
N GLY A 190 36.00 -4.31 -2.23
CA GLY A 190 36.43 -4.89 -0.96
C GLY A 190 37.37 -6.07 -1.19
N HIS A 191 38.68 -5.85 -1.07
CA HIS A 191 39.70 -6.89 -1.11
C HIS A 191 39.32 -8.08 -0.22
N ALA A 192 39.62 -9.30 -0.69
CA ALA A 192 39.26 -10.61 -0.12
C ALA A 192 39.62 -10.85 1.38
N SER A 193 40.28 -9.90 2.05
CA SER A 193 40.81 -10.03 3.41
C SER A 193 39.82 -9.70 4.54
N LYS A 194 38.63 -9.15 4.26
CA LYS A 194 37.55 -8.98 5.26
C LYS A 194 36.22 -9.46 4.70
N MET A 195 36.11 -10.76 4.42
CA MET A 195 34.87 -11.36 3.92
C MET A 195 33.87 -11.52 5.06
N ALA A 196 32.93 -10.58 5.17
CA ALA A 196 31.74 -10.79 6.00
C ALA A 196 30.94 -12.01 5.48
N PRO A 197 30.35 -12.82 6.38
CA PRO A 197 29.48 -13.92 6.01
C PRO A 197 28.41 -13.47 4.99
N PRO A 198 27.98 -14.34 4.05
CA PRO A 198 26.96 -14.00 3.06
C PRO A 198 25.65 -13.52 3.69
N GLU A 199 25.26 -14.08 4.84
CA GLU A 199 24.07 -13.63 5.58
C GLU A 199 24.23 -12.19 6.10
N LYS A 200 25.40 -11.84 6.65
CA LYS A 200 25.66 -10.47 7.10
C LYS A 200 25.60 -9.46 5.93
N ARG A 201 26.09 -9.85 4.75
CA ARG A 201 25.98 -9.01 3.54
C ARG A 201 24.54 -8.84 3.08
N ARG A 202 23.74 -9.91 3.15
CA ARG A 202 22.31 -9.90 2.86
C ARG A 202 21.55 -8.97 3.82
N GLU A 203 21.82 -9.08 5.11
CA GLU A 203 21.22 -8.22 6.14
C GLU A 203 21.60 -6.75 5.94
N GLU A 204 22.88 -6.47 5.68
CA GLU A 204 23.35 -5.11 5.37
C GLU A 204 22.67 -4.53 4.13
N PHE A 205 22.52 -5.32 3.06
CA PHE A 205 21.79 -4.92 1.87
C PHE A 205 20.33 -4.57 2.18
N LYS A 206 19.63 -5.45 2.91
CA LYS A 206 18.23 -5.22 3.29
C LYS A 206 18.07 -3.98 4.17
N SER A 207 18.95 -3.79 5.15
CA SER A 207 18.93 -2.62 6.02
C SER A 207 19.10 -1.32 5.24
N LEU A 208 20.10 -1.25 4.35
CA LEU A 208 20.34 -0.06 3.53
C LEU A 208 19.17 0.25 2.60
N LEU A 209 18.57 -0.79 2.01
CA LEU A 209 17.44 -0.63 1.11
C LEU A 209 16.17 -0.22 1.87
N MET A 210 15.94 -0.78 3.06
CA MET A 210 14.87 -0.37 3.95
C MET A 210 15.00 1.10 4.36
N GLU A 211 16.19 1.55 4.75
CA GLU A 211 16.45 2.94 5.13
C GLU A 211 16.18 3.91 3.97
N ALA A 212 16.57 3.53 2.76
CA ALA A 212 16.36 4.33 1.55
C ALA A 212 14.90 4.40 1.11
N ALA A 213 14.15 3.29 1.22
CA ALA A 213 12.80 3.18 0.70
C ALA A 213 11.70 3.57 1.72
N ARG A 214 11.96 3.43 3.03
CA ARG A 214 10.97 3.66 4.10
C ARG A 214 10.29 5.03 4.06
N PRO A 215 10.98 6.16 3.79
CA PRO A 215 10.34 7.47 3.70
C PRO A 215 9.26 7.57 2.62
N PHE A 216 9.31 6.71 1.59
CA PHE A 216 8.44 6.78 0.43
C PHE A 216 7.36 5.69 0.43
N LEU A 217 7.73 4.46 0.83
CA LEU A 217 6.85 3.28 0.73
C LEU A 217 6.16 2.92 2.05
N LEU A 218 6.58 3.53 3.17
CA LEU A 218 5.95 3.37 4.49
C LEU A 218 5.78 1.88 4.87
N GLY A 219 4.58 1.44 5.23
CA GLY A 219 4.29 0.04 5.61
C GLY A 219 4.63 -0.99 4.54
N GLN A 220 4.68 -0.59 3.26
CA GLN A 220 4.96 -1.51 2.15
C GLN A 220 6.47 -1.78 1.94
N THR A 221 7.34 -1.07 2.69
CA THR A 221 8.79 -1.11 2.51
C THR A 221 9.40 -2.49 2.70
N GLU A 222 8.95 -3.24 3.71
CA GLU A 222 9.52 -4.56 4.00
C GLU A 222 9.21 -5.54 2.87
N ARG A 223 7.98 -5.49 2.35
CA ARG A 223 7.56 -6.29 1.20
C ARG A 223 8.33 -5.92 -0.06
N PHE A 224 8.47 -4.63 -0.32
CA PHE A 224 9.26 -4.11 -1.44
C PHE A 224 10.71 -4.60 -1.39
N VAL A 225 11.37 -4.54 -0.23
CA VAL A 225 12.76 -5.00 -0.06
C VAL A 225 12.87 -6.51 -0.32
N ALA A 226 11.88 -7.29 0.11
CA ALA A 226 11.83 -8.73 -0.18
C ALA A 226 11.65 -9.01 -1.68
N GLU A 227 10.77 -8.27 -2.37
CA GLU A 227 10.54 -8.41 -3.81
C GLU A 227 11.77 -7.98 -4.63
N VAL A 228 12.48 -6.92 -4.23
CA VAL A 228 13.75 -6.53 -4.86
C VAL A 228 14.77 -7.68 -4.76
N GLU A 229 14.90 -8.31 -3.59
CA GLU A 229 15.77 -9.48 -3.40
C GLU A 229 15.37 -10.63 -4.33
N LEU A 230 14.07 -10.97 -4.38
CA LEU A 230 13.56 -12.06 -5.21
C LEU A 230 13.74 -11.80 -6.71
N PHE A 231 13.51 -10.57 -7.16
CA PHE A 231 13.72 -10.15 -8.54
C PHE A 231 15.19 -10.34 -8.94
N LEU A 232 16.12 -9.84 -8.12
CA LEU A 232 17.56 -9.99 -8.36
C LEU A 232 18.01 -11.47 -8.37
N VAL A 233 17.46 -12.29 -7.47
CA VAL A 233 17.75 -13.73 -7.37
C VAL A 233 17.22 -14.49 -8.59
N SER A 234 16.09 -14.08 -9.15
CA SER A 234 15.43 -14.76 -10.27
C SER A 234 16.25 -14.71 -11.56
N HIS A 235 17.03 -13.64 -11.77
CA HIS A 235 17.71 -13.34 -13.03
C HIS A 235 16.78 -13.29 -14.26
N LEU A 236 15.49 -13.05 -14.04
CA LEU A 236 14.50 -12.96 -15.09
C LEU A 236 14.34 -11.53 -15.60
N ASN A 237 13.82 -11.39 -16.82
CA ASN A 237 13.26 -10.12 -17.27
C ASN A 237 11.93 -9.86 -16.54
N ILE A 238 11.40 -8.64 -16.71
CA ILE A 238 10.19 -8.18 -16.02
C ILE A 238 9.01 -9.11 -16.29
N ASP A 239 8.77 -9.47 -17.55
CA ASP A 239 7.63 -10.30 -17.94
C ASP A 239 7.68 -11.70 -17.35
N ALA A 240 8.86 -12.34 -17.38
CA ALA A 240 9.03 -13.68 -16.82
C ALA A 240 8.92 -13.66 -15.29
N TYR A 241 9.43 -12.61 -14.63
CA TYR A 241 9.29 -12.46 -13.19
C TYR A 241 7.83 -12.25 -12.77
N SER A 242 7.09 -11.40 -13.50
CA SER A 242 5.67 -11.17 -13.26
C SER A 242 4.84 -12.43 -13.49
N ARG A 243 5.14 -13.25 -14.52
CA ARG A 243 4.52 -14.58 -14.66
C ARG A 243 4.79 -15.50 -13.46
N LEU A 244 6.00 -15.49 -12.90
CA LEU A 244 6.30 -16.24 -11.67
C LEU A 244 5.50 -15.73 -10.46
N ARG A 245 5.22 -14.42 -10.37
CA ARG A 245 4.36 -13.87 -9.30
C ARG A 245 2.92 -14.35 -9.45
N VAL A 246 2.37 -14.34 -10.66
CA VAL A 246 1.03 -14.86 -10.95
C VAL A 246 0.94 -16.37 -10.65
N GLN A 247 1.94 -17.15 -11.05
CA GLN A 247 1.96 -18.59 -10.77
C GLN A 247 1.97 -18.86 -9.26
N ARG A 248 2.84 -18.19 -8.50
CA ARG A 248 2.88 -18.28 -7.04
C ARG A 248 1.50 -17.97 -6.44
N LEU A 249 0.86 -16.89 -6.92
CA LEU A 249 -0.47 -16.50 -6.49
C LEU A 249 -1.49 -17.62 -6.71
N LYS A 250 -1.52 -18.24 -7.89
CA LYS A 250 -2.41 -19.37 -8.20
C LYS A 250 -2.15 -20.61 -7.33
N GLU A 251 -0.89 -20.95 -7.11
CA GLU A 251 -0.50 -22.07 -6.23
C GLU A 251 -0.96 -21.82 -4.79
N SER A 252 -1.03 -20.56 -4.37
CA SER A 252 -1.44 -20.18 -3.02
C SER A 252 -2.95 -20.15 -2.84
N THR A 253 -3.70 -19.69 -3.85
CA THR A 253 -5.17 -19.74 -3.83
C THR A 253 -5.69 -21.17 -3.96
N SER A 254 -5.04 -22.01 -4.77
CA SER A 254 -5.40 -23.44 -4.89
C SER A 254 -5.16 -24.25 -3.61
N HIS A 255 -4.20 -23.87 -2.76
CA HIS A 255 -4.00 -24.50 -1.45
C HIS A 255 -5.09 -24.11 -0.43
N VAL A 256 -5.79 -22.99 -0.65
CA VAL A 256 -6.94 -22.53 0.16
C VAL A 256 -8.26 -23.09 -0.39
N SER A 257 -8.38 -23.28 -1.70
CA SER A 257 -9.59 -23.82 -2.36
C SER A 257 -9.79 -25.33 -2.23
N ARG A 258 -8.97 -26.06 -1.47
CA ARG A 258 -9.25 -27.46 -1.11
C ARG A 258 -10.31 -27.63 -0.01
N GLU A 259 -10.87 -26.54 0.53
CA GLU A 259 -11.92 -26.60 1.57
C GLU A 259 -13.21 -25.83 1.26
N GLN A 260 -13.42 -25.28 0.07
CA GLN A 260 -14.74 -24.74 -0.29
C GLN A 260 -14.97 -24.79 -1.80
N ASP A 261 -15.83 -25.73 -2.19
CA ASP A 261 -16.46 -25.79 -3.50
C ASP A 261 -17.37 -24.57 -3.74
N VAL A 262 -17.50 -24.25 -5.03
CA VAL A 262 -18.41 -23.29 -5.68
C VAL A 262 -17.93 -21.83 -5.66
N LEU A 263 -17.51 -21.33 -6.84
CA LEU A 263 -18.02 -20.09 -7.49
C LEU A 263 -17.36 -19.90 -8.89
N PRO A 264 -17.94 -19.07 -9.79
CA PRO A 264 -18.09 -19.37 -11.22
C PRO A 264 -16.89 -18.95 -12.07
N GLN A 265 -16.76 -19.68 -13.18
CA GLN A 265 -15.79 -19.51 -14.23
C GLN A 265 -16.06 -18.21 -15.02
N ASP A 266 -15.30 -17.14 -14.77
CA ASP A 266 -15.22 -16.03 -15.71
C ASP A 266 -13.78 -15.47 -15.80
N ARG A 267 -13.19 -15.68 -16.99
CA ARG A 267 -11.89 -15.27 -17.56
C ARG A 267 -10.60 -15.44 -16.74
N SER A 268 -9.61 -16.12 -17.34
CA SER A 268 -8.31 -16.37 -16.72
C SER A 268 -7.56 -15.06 -16.47
N LEU A 269 -7.01 -14.88 -15.27
CA LEU A 269 -6.05 -13.80 -14.94
C LEU A 269 -4.88 -13.71 -15.94
N GLU A 270 -4.55 -14.80 -16.65
CA GLU A 270 -3.57 -14.82 -17.73
C GLU A 270 -4.05 -14.11 -19.00
N ASP A 271 -5.34 -14.18 -19.33
CA ASP A 271 -5.91 -13.50 -20.50
C ASP A 271 -5.96 -11.98 -20.24
N HIS A 272 -6.20 -11.56 -18.99
CA HIS A 272 -6.05 -10.17 -18.59
C HIS A 272 -4.57 -9.75 -18.71
N TYR A 273 -3.64 -10.53 -18.16
CA TYR A 273 -2.21 -10.23 -18.19
C TYR A 273 -1.60 -10.16 -19.61
N LEU A 274 -2.01 -11.04 -20.53
CA LEU A 274 -1.49 -11.10 -21.90
C LEU A 274 -2.08 -10.03 -22.82
N TYR A 275 -3.30 -9.57 -22.57
CA TYR A 275 -3.94 -8.52 -23.37
C TYR A 275 -3.30 -7.14 -23.17
N PHE A 276 -2.83 -6.81 -21.95
CA PHE A 276 -2.36 -5.45 -21.62
C PHE A 276 -0.86 -5.18 -21.82
N LEU A 277 -0.03 -6.21 -22.01
CA LEU A 277 1.39 -6.04 -22.34
C LEU A 277 1.66 -5.93 -23.85
N GLY A 278 0.63 -6.09 -24.69
CA GLY A 278 0.73 -6.00 -26.14
C GLY A 278 0.75 -4.57 -26.71
N ASP A 279 0.34 -3.57 -25.92
CA ASP A 279 0.17 -2.18 -26.40
C ASP A 279 1.35 -1.24 -26.05
N GLU A 280 2.30 -1.67 -25.23
CA GLU A 280 3.44 -0.84 -24.80
C GLU A 280 4.75 -1.17 -25.56
N THR A 281 4.68 -2.01 -26.60
CA THR A 281 5.81 -2.24 -27.51
C THR A 281 5.64 -1.47 -28.82
N ASP A 282 5.43 -0.16 -28.74
CA ASP A 282 5.88 0.78 -29.79
C ASP A 282 6.99 1.65 -29.20
N CYS A 283 8.10 0.99 -28.85
CA CYS A 283 9.39 1.66 -28.83
C CYS A 283 9.70 1.99 -30.28
N ASN A 284 9.41 3.24 -30.68
CA ASN A 284 9.88 3.85 -31.92
C ASN A 284 11.31 3.38 -32.23
N ASP A 285 11.43 2.62 -33.31
CA ASP A 285 12.59 2.67 -34.18
C ASP A 285 12.77 4.15 -34.59
N GLU A 286 13.89 4.76 -34.23
CA GLU A 286 14.62 5.60 -35.18
C GLU A 286 16.07 5.79 -34.73
N ILE A 287 16.95 5.58 -35.71
CA ILE A 287 18.42 5.58 -35.70
C ILE A 287 18.97 7.00 -35.58
#